data_AF-A0A2V5TVF0-F1
#
_entry.id   AF-A0A2V5TVF0-F1
#
_cell.length_a   1.000
_cell.length_b   1.000
_cell.length_c   1.000
_cell.angle_alpha   90.00
_cell.angle_beta   90.00
_cell.angle_gamma   90.00
#
_symmetry.space_group_name_H-M   'P 1'
#
loop_
_entity.id
_entity.type
_entity.pdbx_description
1 polymer ?
#
loop_
_entity_poly.entity_id
_entity_poly.type
_entity_poly.pdbx_seq_one_letter_code
_entity_poly.pdbx_strand_id
1 'polypeptide(L)' 'KTGRAGVVSFLLKDVHAHDVVTVADQRGVALRGGHHCTQPLMRKLGIESTARASFYFYNTKTEVDRFVEVVREVQKFFAE' A
#
# COMPACT_ATOMS: atom_id res chain seq x y z
N LYS A 1 -4.79 -8.26 17.37
CA LYS A 1 -6.19 -7.90 17.05
C LYS A 1 -6.78 -8.98 16.14
N THR A 2 -7.84 -9.64 16.56
CA THR A 2 -8.61 -10.60 15.76
C THR A 2 -9.75 -9.88 15.02
N GLY A 3 -10.30 -10.46 13.95
CA GLY A 3 -11.45 -9.90 13.21
C GLY A 3 -11.14 -8.79 12.20
N ARG A 4 -9.95 -8.76 11.60
CA ARG A 4 -9.64 -7.84 10.48
C ARG A 4 -9.93 -8.50 9.13
N ALA A 5 -10.41 -7.71 8.18
CA ALA A 5 -10.49 -8.11 6.77
C ALA A 5 -9.10 -8.15 6.12
N GLY A 6 -9.00 -8.73 4.91
CA GLY A 6 -7.80 -8.78 4.07
C GLY A 6 -7.43 -7.41 3.47
N VAL A 7 -7.33 -6.35 4.27
CA VAL A 7 -7.00 -5.00 3.83
C VAL A 7 -5.88 -4.42 4.68
N VAL A 8 -4.84 -3.94 4.00
CA VAL A 8 -3.65 -3.33 4.59
C VAL A 8 -3.43 -1.95 3.99
N SER A 9 -3.71 -0.91 4.77
CA SER A 9 -3.28 0.47 4.48
C SER A 9 -1.94 0.72 5.14
N PHE A 10 -0.98 1.26 4.41
CA PHE A 10 0.39 1.46 4.87
C PHE A 10 1.02 2.74 4.29
N LEU A 11 2.11 3.15 4.93
CA LEU A 11 2.98 4.25 4.55
C LEU A 11 4.39 3.68 4.41
N LEU A 12 5.16 4.22 3.47
CA LEU A 12 6.61 4.08 3.47
C LEU A 12 7.20 5.40 3.93
N LYS A 13 8.17 5.33 4.84
CA LYS A 13 8.80 6.53 5.40
C LYS A 13 9.41 7.36 4.27
N ASP A 14 9.10 8.65 4.26
CA ASP A 14 9.61 9.63 3.28
C ASP A 14 9.22 9.35 1.81
N VAL A 15 8.19 8.52 1.56
CA VAL A 15 7.67 8.25 0.19
C VAL A 15 6.17 8.54 0.11
N HIS A 16 5.74 9.33 -0.87
CA HIS A 16 4.32 9.61 -1.08
C HIS A 16 3.57 8.38 -1.59
N ALA A 17 2.32 8.20 -1.15
CA ALA A 17 1.51 7.05 -1.53
C ALA A 17 1.30 6.92 -3.05
N HIS A 18 1.27 8.04 -3.79
CA HIS A 18 1.16 8.04 -5.24
C HIS A 18 2.41 7.45 -5.90
N ASP A 19 3.61 7.81 -5.44
CA ASP A 19 4.87 7.27 -5.94
C ASP A 19 4.97 5.76 -5.70
N VAL A 20 4.58 5.30 -4.50
CA VAL A 20 4.52 3.87 -4.17
C VAL A 20 3.65 3.11 -5.15
N VAL A 21 2.46 3.63 -5.46
CA VAL A 21 1.51 2.96 -6.35
C VAL A 21 2.00 2.97 -7.79
N THR A 22 2.59 4.07 -8.26
CA THR A 22 3.15 4.17 -9.60
C THR A 22 4.30 3.17 -9.80
N VAL A 23 5.24 3.08 -8.86
CA VAL A 23 6.34 2.12 -8.97
C VAL A 23 5.83 0.68 -8.82
N ALA A 24 4.88 0.42 -7.93
CA ALA A 24 4.30 -0.92 -7.77
C ALA A 24 3.57 -1.39 -9.04
N ASP A 25 2.83 -0.50 -9.71
CA ASP A 25 2.15 -0.78 -10.97
C ASP A 25 3.14 -1.18 -12.07
N GLN A 26 4.26 -0.45 -12.21
CA GLN A 26 5.34 -0.80 -13.13
C GLN A 26 5.98 -2.17 -12.85
N ARG A 27 5.82 -2.70 -11.63
CA ARG A 27 6.28 -4.02 -11.20
C ARG A 27 5.18 -5.09 -11.24
N GLY A 28 4.01 -4.77 -11.79
CA GLY A 28 2.88 -5.67 -11.96
C GLY A 28 2.03 -5.85 -10.70
N VAL A 29 2.13 -4.96 -9.72
CA VAL A 29 1.36 -5.01 -8.47
C VAL A 29 0.41 -3.81 -8.40
N ALA A 30 -0.88 -4.08 -8.59
CA ALA A 30 -1.92 -3.07 -8.51
C ALA A 30 -2.25 -2.70 -7.05
N LEU A 31 -1.99 -1.44 -6.69
CA LEU A 31 -2.33 -0.86 -5.38
C LEU A 31 -3.24 0.35 -5.57
N ARG A 32 -3.83 0.84 -4.48
CA ARG A 32 -4.53 2.14 -4.49
C ARG A 32 -3.86 3.15 -3.58
N GLY A 33 -3.62 4.35 -4.10
CA GLY A 33 -3.12 5.50 -3.34
C GLY A 33 -4.24 6.47 -2.98
N GLY A 34 -3.98 7.34 -2.00
CA GLY A 34 -4.85 8.47 -1.65
C GLY A 34 -5.65 8.27 -0.36
N HIS A 35 -6.77 8.98 -0.23
CA HIS A 35 -7.60 9.00 0.97
C HIS A 35 -8.55 7.81 1.10
N HIS A 36 -8.74 7.04 0.02
CA HIS A 36 -9.71 5.92 -0.06
C HIS A 36 -11.14 6.30 0.34
N CYS A 37 -11.59 7.52 -0.01
CA CYS A 37 -12.87 8.10 0.41
C CYS A 37 -13.02 8.25 1.93
N THR A 38 -11.91 8.32 2.68
CA THR A 38 -11.87 8.42 4.15
C THR A 38 -11.05 9.62 4.64
N GLN A 39 -11.15 10.76 3.97
CA GLN A 39 -10.37 11.97 4.29
C GLN A 39 -10.44 12.40 5.78
N PRO A 40 -11.59 12.32 6.49
CA PRO A 40 -11.63 12.63 7.93
C PRO A 40 -10.74 11.72 8.79
N LEU A 41 -10.59 10.44 8.43
CA LEU A 41 -9.70 9.51 9.11
C LEU A 41 -8.23 9.91 8.90
N MET A 42 -7.87 10.28 7.67
CA MET A 42 -6.52 10.74 7.35
C MET A 42 -6.14 11.97 8.18
N ARG A 43 -7.05 12.96 8.28
CA ARG A 43 -6.89 14.13 9.16
C ARG A 43 -6.69 13.74 10.63
N LYS A 44 -7.49 12.80 11.15
CA LYS A 44 -7.37 12.30 12.53
C LYS A 44 -6.03 11.59 12.80
N LEU A 45 -5.48 10.93 11.79
CA LEU A 45 -4.20 10.23 11.86
C LEU A 45 -3.00 11.14 11.57
N GLY A 46 -3.23 12.39 11.16
CA GLY A 46 -2.16 13.34 10.82
C GLY A 46 -1.39 12.98 9.54
N ILE A 47 -2.05 12.27 8.61
CA ILE A 47 -1.45 11.83 7.35
C ILE A 47 -2.30 12.32 6.18
N GLU A 48 -1.68 12.53 5.01
CA GLU A 48 -2.41 13.01 3.82
C GLU A 48 -3.02 11.85 3.04
N SER A 49 -2.26 10.77 2.83
CA SER A 49 -2.68 9.64 2.00
C SER A 49 -2.01 8.35 2.45
N THR A 50 -2.55 7.20 2.04
CA THR A 50 -1.92 5.89 2.24
C THR A 50 -1.88 5.11 0.93
N ALA A 51 -0.93 4.19 0.81
CA ALA A 51 -1.04 3.08 -0.13
C ALA A 51 -1.89 1.97 0.50
N ARG A 52 -2.67 1.25 -0.29
CA ARG A 52 -3.54 0.18 0.20
C ARG A 52 -3.51 -1.04 -0.71
N ALA A 53 -3.21 -2.18 -0.11
CA ALA A 53 -3.46 -3.51 -0.67
C ALA A 53 -4.76 -4.07 -0.09
N SER A 54 -5.66 -4.54 -0.96
CA SER A 54 -6.94 -5.14 -0.57
C SER A 54 -7.13 -6.45 -1.30
N PHE A 55 -7.22 -7.54 -0.53
CA PHE A 55 -7.28 -8.91 -1.01
C PHE A 55 -8.69 -9.47 -0.91
N TYR A 56 -8.98 -10.47 -1.74
CA TYR A 56 -10.22 -11.23 -1.73
C TYR A 56 -9.97 -12.74 -1.88
N PHE A 57 -11.02 -13.55 -2.06
CA PHE A 57 -10.95 -15.02 -2.01
C PHE A 57 -10.12 -15.62 -3.15
N TYR A 58 -9.96 -14.89 -4.25
CA TYR A 58 -9.17 -15.31 -5.40
C TYR A 58 -7.68 -15.00 -5.25
N ASN A 59 -7.30 -14.18 -4.26
CA ASN A 59 -5.89 -13.86 -4.07
C ASN A 59 -5.12 -15.02 -3.45
N THR A 60 -3.87 -15.16 -3.84
CA THR A 60 -3.00 -16.26 -3.39
C THR A 60 -1.89 -15.76 -2.47
N LYS A 61 -1.30 -16.68 -1.69
CA LYS A 61 -0.12 -16.35 -0.87
C LYS A 61 1.06 -15.89 -1.73
N THR A 62 1.24 -16.47 -2.91
CA THR A 62 2.29 -16.07 -3.86
C THR A 62 2.13 -14.62 -4.33
N GLU A 63 0.90 -14.14 -4.52
CA GLU A 63 0.65 -12.72 -4.83
C GLU A 63 0.98 -11.82 -3.64
N VAL A 64 0.75 -12.27 -2.41
CA VAL A 64 1.17 -11.56 -1.19
C VAL A 64 2.70 -11.49 -1.11
N ASP A 65 3.39 -12.59 -1.42
CA ASP A 65 4.86 -12.62 -1.45
C ASP A 65 5.41 -11.65 -2.50
N ARG A 66 4.82 -11.63 -3.70
CA ARG A 66 5.18 -10.67 -4.77
C ARG A 66 4.90 -9.22 -4.35
N PHE A 67 3.79 -8.95 -3.70
CA PHE A 67 3.49 -7.63 -3.13
C PHE A 67 4.57 -7.19 -2.13
N VAL A 68 4.97 -8.07 -1.20
CA VAL A 68 6.00 -7.76 -0.20
C VAL A 68 7.36 -7.51 -0.85
N GLU A 69 7.72 -8.29 -1.87
CA GLU A 69 8.94 -8.08 -2.66
C GLU A 69 8.95 -6.69 -3.30
N VAL A 70 7.88 -6.33 -4.03
CA VAL A 70 7.77 -5.02 -4.69
C VAL A 70 7.82 -3.87 -3.69
N VAL A 71 7.13 -3.96 -2.55
CA VAL A 71 7.18 -2.91 -1.53
C VAL A 71 8.60 -2.71 -1.00
N ARG A 72 9.39 -3.77 -0.86
CA ARG A 72 10.81 -3.68 -0.46
C ARG A 72 11.67 -3.07 -1.56
N GLU A 73 11.41 -3.37 -2.83
CA GLU A 73 12.08 -2.71 -3.96
C GLU A 73 11.79 -1.20 -3.96
N VAL A 74 10.52 -0.81 -3.79
CA VAL A 74 10.09 0.60 -3.72
C VAL A 74 10.80 1.30 -2.56
N GLN A 75 10.83 0.68 -1.38
CA GLN A 75 11.50 1.25 -0.22
C GLN A 75 12.99 1.50 -0.49
N LYS A 76 13.67 0.58 -1.17
CA LYS A 76 15.09 0.75 -1.54
C LYS A 76 15.28 1.85 -2.59
N PHE A 77 14.40 1.93 -3.58
CA PHE A 77 14.46 2.92 -4.65
C PHE A 77 14.40 4.37 -4.15
N PHE A 78 13.67 4.62 -3.05
CA PHE A 78 13.55 5.94 -2.43
C PHE A 78 14.40 6.13 -1.16
N ALA A 79 15.23 5.15 -0.79
CA ALA A 79 16.11 5.25 0.39
C ALA A 79 17.46 5.93 0.08
N GLU A 80 17.71 6.27 -1.19
CA GLU A 80 18.84 7.08 -1.66
C GLU A 80 18.44 8.56 -1.79
#